data_AF-D5Q8G1-F1
#
_entry.id   AF-D5Q8G1-F1
#
_cell.length_a   1.000
_cell.length_b   1.000
_cell.length_c   1.000
_cell.angle_alpha   90.00
_cell.angle_beta   90.00
_cell.angle_gamma   90.00
#
_symmetry.space_group_name_H-M   'P 1'
#
loop_
_entity.id
_entity.type
_entity.pdbx_description
1 polymer ?
#
loop_
_entity_poly.entity_id
_entity_poly.type
_entity_poly.pdbx_seq_one_letter_code
_entity_poly.pdbx_strand_id
1 'polypeptide(L)'
;MNKYLLINPVAGRMYGEKFHLVKENLMKKGYIIAECEPQLEYVKKQYKEYTKKTENTMLDCRCPESINLLKRNNLINSFEVPMIEPILVRTCRVLYDKYIKSKDDMLIVTCPCTQLRDFASEKFKDKSNAIFYTWKEFAEQEGVKSLGKIDESPIPLGYFKDTFEKVLEVSSEDEILSEIQKIRNGSEDKYDIVEMFYCKDGCNNGDGL
;
A
#
# COMPACT_ATOMS: atom_id res chain seq x y z
N MET A 1 -24.31 11.71 10.32
CA MET A 1 -22.90 11.66 9.87
C MET A 1 -22.28 10.38 10.38
N ASN A 2 -22.01 9.44 9.48
CA ASN A 2 -21.30 8.21 9.81
C ASN A 2 -19.80 8.38 9.57
N LYS A 3 -18.96 7.89 10.48
CA LYS A 3 -17.49 7.90 10.34
C LYS A 3 -17.00 6.48 10.14
N TYR A 4 -16.86 6.08 8.88
CA TYR A 4 -16.35 4.77 8.51
C TYR A 4 -14.82 4.76 8.59
N LEU A 5 -14.23 3.85 9.36
CA LEU A 5 -12.79 3.79 9.59
C LEU A 5 -12.19 2.52 9.00
N LEU A 6 -11.28 2.67 8.04
CA LEU A 6 -10.39 1.62 7.58
C LEU A 6 -9.09 1.64 8.39
N ILE A 7 -8.89 0.60 9.20
CA ILE A 7 -7.61 0.34 9.85
C ILE A 7 -6.73 -0.46 8.89
N ASN A 8 -5.54 0.04 8.56
CA ASN A 8 -4.66 -0.68 7.65
C ASN A 8 -4.20 -2.02 8.25
N PRO A 9 -3.89 -3.03 7.41
CA PRO A 9 -3.49 -4.35 7.90
C PRO A 9 -2.24 -4.36 8.79
N VAL A 10 -1.31 -3.41 8.61
CA VAL A 10 -0.08 -3.34 9.44
C VAL A 10 -0.45 -2.96 10.87
N ALA A 11 -1.26 -1.91 11.02
CA ALA A 11 -1.82 -1.52 12.31
C ALA A 11 -2.71 -2.62 12.92
N GLY A 12 -3.47 -3.35 12.11
CA GLY A 12 -4.23 -4.51 12.59
C GLY A 12 -3.33 -5.57 13.23
N ARG A 13 -2.26 -5.97 12.53
CA ARG A 13 -1.28 -6.95 13.05
C ARG A 13 -0.48 -6.43 14.24
N MET A 14 -0.21 -5.13 14.30
CA MET A 14 0.47 -4.47 15.42
C MET A 14 -0.11 -4.82 16.78
N TYR A 15 -1.43 -4.93 16.89
CA TYR A 15 -2.10 -5.24 18.15
C TYR A 15 -2.28 -6.74 18.40
N GLY A 16 -2.02 -7.59 17.41
CA GLY A 16 -2.22 -9.05 17.49
C GLY A 16 -3.59 -9.41 18.09
N GLU A 17 -3.57 -10.25 19.12
CA GLU A 17 -4.78 -10.69 19.84
C GLU A 17 -5.58 -9.53 20.45
N LYS A 18 -4.93 -8.41 20.79
CA LYS A 18 -5.56 -7.22 21.40
C LYS A 18 -6.25 -6.31 20.38
N PHE A 19 -6.21 -6.64 19.09
CA PHE A 19 -6.79 -5.79 18.05
C PHE A 19 -8.30 -5.55 18.26
N HIS A 20 -9.02 -6.54 18.78
CA HIS A 20 -10.45 -6.39 19.10
C HIS A 20 -10.72 -5.27 20.11
N LEU A 21 -9.87 -5.10 21.13
CA LEU A 21 -10.00 -4.04 22.13
C LEU A 21 -9.82 -2.64 21.52
N VAL A 22 -8.90 -2.52 20.55
CA VAL A 22 -8.71 -1.27 19.80
C VAL A 22 -9.95 -0.94 18.99
N LYS A 23 -10.51 -1.92 18.27
CA LYS A 23 -11.76 -1.75 17.52
C LYS A 23 -12.91 -1.33 18.45
N GLU A 24 -13.09 -2.00 19.57
CA GLU A 24 -14.13 -1.66 20.56
C GLU A 24 -13.99 -0.25 21.10
N ASN A 25 -12.77 0.19 21.43
CA ASN A 25 -12.52 1.55 21.90
C ASN A 25 -12.89 2.59 20.84
N LEU A 26 -12.49 2.37 19.58
CA LEU A 26 -12.83 3.25 18.46
C LEU A 26 -14.34 3.27 18.18
N MET A 27 -15.03 2.12 18.28
CA MET A 27 -16.49 2.07 18.15
C MET A 27 -17.20 2.85 19.25
N LYS A 28 -16.72 2.81 20.50
CA LYS A 28 -17.23 3.65 21.61
C LYS A 28 -17.04 5.15 21.35
N LYS A 29 -16.07 5.53 20.51
CA LYS A 29 -15.83 6.91 20.05
C LYS A 29 -16.67 7.30 18.83
N GLY A 30 -17.55 6.41 18.36
CA GLY A 30 -18.48 6.68 17.26
C GLY A 30 -17.94 6.33 15.86
N TYR A 31 -16.83 5.61 15.77
CA TYR A 31 -16.35 5.06 14.50
C TYR A 31 -17.10 3.78 14.13
N ILE A 32 -17.37 3.60 12.84
CA ILE A 32 -17.87 2.35 12.27
C ILE A 32 -16.69 1.69 11.55
N ILE A 33 -16.25 0.52 12.01
CA ILE A 33 -15.13 -0.17 11.37
C ILE A 33 -15.54 -0.62 9.97
N ALA A 34 -14.80 -0.17 8.96
CA ALA A 34 -15.10 -0.38 7.56
C ALA A 34 -14.32 -1.59 7.03
N GLU A 35 -15.06 -2.64 6.66
CA GLU A 35 -14.48 -3.88 6.11
C GLU A 35 -15.10 -4.23 4.75
N CYS A 36 -14.29 -4.86 3.90
CA CYS A 36 -14.69 -5.44 2.60
C CYS A 36 -13.83 -6.67 2.29
N GLU A 37 -14.18 -7.37 1.21
CA GLU A 37 -13.39 -8.49 0.71
C GLU A 37 -11.95 -8.06 0.37
N PRO A 38 -10.95 -8.94 0.61
CA PRO A 38 -9.55 -8.66 0.28
C PRO A 38 -9.36 -8.28 -1.19
N GLN A 39 -8.60 -7.21 -1.44
CA GLN A 39 -8.35 -6.72 -2.80
C GLN A 39 -7.03 -7.23 -3.42
N LEU A 40 -6.37 -8.21 -2.79
CA LEU A 40 -5.10 -8.78 -3.26
C LEU A 40 -5.28 -9.40 -4.66
N GLU A 41 -6.17 -10.38 -4.79
CA GLU A 41 -6.39 -11.05 -6.09
C GLU A 41 -6.85 -10.10 -7.20
N TYR A 42 -7.63 -9.06 -6.85
CA TYR A 42 -7.99 -8.02 -7.80
C TYR A 42 -6.74 -7.31 -8.36
N VAL A 43 -5.86 -6.83 -7.49
CA VAL A 43 -4.64 -6.12 -7.88
C VAL A 43 -3.69 -7.05 -8.64
N LYS A 44 -3.48 -8.28 -8.15
CA LYS A 44 -2.66 -9.29 -8.82
C LYS A 44 -3.16 -9.57 -10.24
N LYS A 45 -4.48 -9.69 -10.43
CA LYS A 45 -5.10 -9.84 -11.76
C LYS A 45 -4.82 -8.63 -12.66
N GLN A 46 -4.82 -7.40 -12.15
CA GLN A 46 -4.48 -6.23 -12.97
C GLN A 46 -3.07 -6.33 -13.54
N TYR A 47 -2.08 -6.78 -12.75
CA TYR A 47 -0.72 -7.00 -13.23
C TYR A 47 -0.68 -8.08 -14.31
N LYS A 48 -1.36 -9.21 -14.08
CA LYS A 48 -1.46 -10.31 -15.07
C LYS A 48 -2.13 -9.88 -16.37
N GLU A 49 -3.11 -8.97 -16.32
CA GLU A 49 -3.71 -8.43 -17.54
C GLU A 49 -2.81 -7.40 -18.23
N TYR A 50 -1.92 -6.74 -17.48
CA TYR A 50 -0.97 -5.77 -18.03
C TYR A 50 0.15 -6.44 -18.83
N THR A 51 0.60 -7.64 -18.46
CA THR A 51 1.62 -8.38 -19.24
C THR A 51 1.21 -8.68 -20.67
N LYS A 52 -0.10 -8.71 -20.97
CA LYS A 52 -0.59 -8.86 -22.35
C LYS A 52 -0.30 -7.64 -23.23
N LYS A 53 0.14 -6.52 -22.63
CA LYS A 53 0.35 -5.24 -23.31
C LYS A 53 1.82 -4.84 -23.43
N THR A 54 2.71 -5.55 -22.75
CA THR A 54 4.13 -5.23 -22.79
C THR A 54 4.96 -6.48 -22.61
N GLU A 55 6.09 -6.52 -23.31
CA GLU A 55 7.11 -7.53 -23.06
C GLU A 55 8.18 -7.01 -22.12
N ASN A 56 8.23 -5.71 -21.80
CA ASN A 56 9.28 -5.13 -20.95
C ASN A 56 9.06 -5.49 -19.47
N THR A 57 10.15 -5.45 -18.68
CA THR A 57 10.10 -5.67 -17.23
C THR A 57 9.17 -4.66 -16.56
N MET A 58 8.18 -5.15 -15.83
CA MET A 58 7.27 -4.30 -15.06
C MET A 58 7.83 -3.94 -13.70
N LEU A 59 7.45 -2.77 -13.20
CA LEU A 59 7.71 -2.34 -11.83
C LEU A 59 6.45 -2.48 -10.98
N ASP A 60 6.60 -3.12 -9.81
CA ASP A 60 5.58 -3.08 -8.79
C ASP A 60 5.36 -1.63 -8.31
N CYS A 61 4.09 -1.21 -8.29
CA CYS A 61 3.64 0.14 -7.97
C CYS A 61 2.88 0.18 -6.64
N ARG A 62 2.79 -0.95 -5.91
CA ARG A 62 2.14 -1.00 -4.59
C ARG A 62 2.87 -0.16 -3.55
N CYS A 63 4.17 0.07 -3.71
CA CYS A 63 4.94 1.05 -2.94
C CYS A 63 5.16 2.33 -3.78
N PRO A 64 4.41 3.42 -3.52
CA PRO A 64 4.61 4.67 -4.26
C PRO A 64 6.03 5.22 -4.15
N GLU A 65 6.68 5.02 -3.01
CA GLU A 65 8.02 5.58 -2.77
C GLU A 65 9.12 4.86 -3.55
N SER A 66 9.01 3.56 -3.79
CA SER A 66 9.92 2.84 -4.69
C SER A 66 9.89 3.44 -6.10
N ILE A 67 8.69 3.78 -6.60
CA ILE A 67 8.53 4.43 -7.90
C ILE A 67 9.10 5.85 -7.89
N ASN A 68 8.85 6.62 -6.82
CA ASN A 68 9.40 7.98 -6.68
C ASN A 68 10.93 7.98 -6.60
N LEU A 69 11.52 7.01 -5.90
CA LEU A 69 12.97 6.80 -5.84
C LEU A 69 13.56 6.63 -7.24
N LEU A 70 12.99 5.74 -8.06
CA LEU A 70 13.47 5.51 -9.42
C LEU A 70 13.26 6.71 -10.34
N LYS A 71 12.16 7.45 -10.18
CA LYS A 71 11.92 8.72 -10.91
C LYS A 71 12.99 9.76 -10.59
N ARG A 72 13.27 10.00 -9.30
CA ARG A 72 14.28 10.99 -8.86
C ARG A 72 15.69 10.64 -9.31
N ASN A 73 15.97 9.36 -9.52
CA ASN A 73 17.27 8.86 -10.01
C ASN A 73 17.32 8.64 -11.54
N ASN A 74 16.27 9.00 -12.30
CA ASN A 74 16.17 8.76 -13.75
C ASN A 74 16.39 7.29 -14.16
N LEU A 75 15.95 6.35 -13.32
CA LEU A 75 16.10 4.91 -13.55
C LEU A 75 14.83 4.25 -14.12
N ILE A 76 13.75 5.00 -14.32
CA ILE A 76 12.43 4.44 -14.64
C ILE A 76 12.20 4.18 -16.14
N ASN A 77 12.94 4.86 -17.01
CA ASN A 77 12.62 4.93 -18.45
C ASN A 77 12.81 3.61 -19.22
N SER A 78 13.55 2.65 -18.65
CA SER A 78 13.81 1.33 -19.24
C SER A 78 12.79 0.27 -18.82
N PHE A 79 11.79 0.65 -18.02
CA PHE A 79 10.85 -0.27 -17.39
C PHE A 79 9.41 0.16 -17.65
N GLU A 80 8.49 -0.79 -17.47
CA GLU A 80 7.06 -0.53 -17.55
C GLU A 80 6.50 -0.21 -16.19
N VAL A 81 5.77 0.89 -16.11
CA VAL A 81 5.17 1.38 -14.87
C VAL A 81 3.65 1.32 -15.04
N PRO A 82 3.02 0.19 -14.69
CA PRO A 82 1.59 0.04 -14.89
C PRO A 82 0.81 1.01 -14.00
N MET A 83 -0.28 1.58 -14.53
CA MET A 83 -1.21 2.42 -13.76
C MET A 83 -2.12 1.56 -12.87
N ILE A 84 -1.53 0.82 -11.92
CA ILE A 84 -2.25 -0.04 -10.98
C ILE A 84 -2.21 0.58 -9.58
N GLU A 85 -3.37 0.67 -8.94
CA GLU A 85 -3.48 1.21 -7.59
C GLU A 85 -2.86 0.25 -6.55
N PRO A 86 -2.16 0.77 -5.52
CA PRO A 86 -1.81 -0.02 -4.35
C PRO A 86 -3.05 -0.67 -3.72
N ILE A 87 -2.86 -1.85 -3.11
CA ILE A 87 -3.95 -2.66 -2.53
C ILE A 87 -4.81 -1.85 -1.54
N LEU A 88 -4.18 -1.01 -0.71
CA LEU A 88 -4.88 -0.15 0.24
C LEU A 88 -5.76 0.87 -0.50
N VAL A 89 -5.24 1.53 -1.54
CA VAL A 89 -5.98 2.54 -2.32
C VAL A 89 -7.18 1.91 -3.04
N ARG A 90 -6.99 0.70 -3.60
CA ARG A 90 -8.09 -0.07 -4.19
C ARG A 90 -9.15 -0.43 -3.15
N THR A 91 -8.72 -0.88 -1.97
CA THR A 91 -9.60 -1.16 -0.82
C THR A 91 -10.41 0.08 -0.44
N CYS A 92 -9.77 1.26 -0.39
CA CYS A 92 -10.45 2.52 -0.11
C CYS A 92 -11.54 2.83 -1.13
N ARG A 93 -11.30 2.58 -2.42
CA ARG A 93 -12.30 2.80 -3.48
C ARG A 93 -13.55 1.94 -3.25
N VAL A 94 -13.35 0.66 -2.98
CA VAL A 94 -14.44 -0.30 -2.71
C VAL A 94 -15.23 0.11 -1.47
N LEU A 95 -14.55 0.50 -0.39
CA LEU A 95 -15.21 0.95 0.84
C LEU A 95 -15.94 2.27 0.64
N TYR A 96 -15.37 3.21 -0.11
CA TYR A 96 -16.00 4.48 -0.43
C TYR A 96 -17.32 4.24 -1.15
N ASP A 97 -17.31 3.43 -2.22
CA ASP A 97 -18.51 3.11 -2.99
C ASP A 97 -19.53 2.32 -2.16
N LYS A 98 -19.06 1.48 -1.23
CA LYS A 98 -19.91 0.69 -0.33
C LYS A 98 -20.60 1.56 0.72
N TYR A 99 -19.89 2.46 1.38
CA TYR A 99 -20.38 3.11 2.61
C TYR A 99 -20.78 4.58 2.45
N ILE A 100 -20.20 5.33 1.50
CA ILE A 100 -20.46 6.76 1.38
C ILE A 100 -21.68 6.99 0.50
N LYS A 101 -22.83 7.23 1.14
CA LYS A 101 -24.13 7.41 0.47
C LYS A 101 -24.66 8.84 0.57
N SER A 102 -24.23 9.58 1.58
CA SER A 102 -24.54 10.99 1.80
C SER A 102 -23.26 11.85 1.78
N LYS A 103 -23.44 13.16 1.54
CA LYS A 103 -22.40 14.17 1.73
C LYS A 103 -21.91 14.29 3.17
N ASP A 104 -22.69 13.78 4.13
CA ASP A 104 -22.32 13.78 5.54
C ASP A 104 -21.62 12.49 5.99
N ASP A 105 -21.53 11.46 5.13
CA ASP A 105 -20.78 10.25 5.45
C ASP A 105 -19.29 10.49 5.18
N MET A 106 -18.43 10.00 6.07
CA MET A 106 -16.99 10.16 5.99
C MET A 106 -16.30 8.80 5.97
N LEU A 107 -15.35 8.61 5.06
CA LEU A 107 -14.39 7.50 5.06
C LEU A 107 -13.06 8.03 5.60
N ILE A 108 -12.59 7.43 6.69
CA ILE A 108 -11.31 7.71 7.30
C ILE A 108 -10.42 6.50 7.07
N VAL A 109 -9.25 6.72 6.49
CA VAL A 109 -8.31 5.67 6.11
C VAL A 109 -7.02 5.89 6.85
N THR A 110 -6.52 4.84 7.50
CA THR A 110 -5.16 4.84 8.04
C THR A 110 -4.21 4.17 7.06
N CYS A 111 -2.98 4.66 6.97
CA CYS A 111 -1.93 4.16 6.09
C CYS A 111 -0.68 3.80 6.90
N PRO A 112 0.12 2.81 6.47
CA PRO A 112 1.35 2.41 7.17
C PRO A 112 2.55 3.36 6.94
N CYS A 113 2.48 4.25 5.96
CA CYS A 113 3.52 5.25 5.70
C CYS A 113 2.94 6.54 5.13
N THR A 114 3.72 7.62 5.23
CA THR A 114 3.34 8.96 4.75
C THR A 114 3.19 9.00 3.23
N GLN A 115 4.05 8.31 2.48
CA GLN A 115 4.00 8.31 1.01
C GLN A 115 2.76 7.62 0.46
N LEU A 116 2.29 6.55 1.12
CA LEU A 116 1.04 5.90 0.73
C LEU A 116 -0.18 6.73 1.12
N ARG A 117 -0.14 7.41 2.28
CA ARG A 117 -1.16 8.39 2.68
C ARG A 117 -1.28 9.50 1.64
N ASP A 118 -0.17 10.12 1.26
CA ASP A 118 -0.16 11.26 0.34
C ASP A 118 -0.58 10.84 -1.07
N PHE A 119 -0.11 9.68 -1.53
CA PHE A 119 -0.56 9.09 -2.79
C PHE A 119 -2.08 8.84 -2.78
N ALA A 120 -2.62 8.28 -1.70
CA ALA A 120 -4.04 8.00 -1.58
C ALA A 120 -4.87 9.30 -1.53
N SER A 121 -4.44 10.30 -0.76
CA SER A 121 -5.06 11.63 -0.70
C SER A 121 -5.15 12.27 -2.08
N GLU A 122 -4.08 12.26 -2.87
CA GLU A 122 -4.08 12.82 -4.23
C GLU A 122 -5.03 12.05 -5.16
N LYS A 123 -5.13 10.71 -5.02
CA LYS A 123 -6.06 9.86 -5.80
C LYS A 123 -7.53 10.04 -5.43
N PHE A 124 -7.81 10.73 -4.33
CA PHE A 124 -9.15 10.99 -3.79
C PHE A 124 -9.40 12.49 -3.59
N LYS A 125 -8.61 13.37 -4.22
CA LYS A 125 -8.74 14.83 -4.07
C LYS A 125 -10.12 15.39 -4.45
N ASP A 126 -10.83 14.70 -5.34
CA ASP A 126 -12.20 14.98 -5.78
C ASP A 126 -13.27 14.42 -4.82
N LYS A 127 -12.87 13.64 -3.81
CA LYS A 127 -13.72 13.03 -2.79
C LYS A 127 -13.49 13.69 -1.42
N SER A 128 -14.12 14.83 -1.17
CA SER A 128 -14.04 15.58 0.10
C SER A 128 -14.38 14.74 1.35
N ASN A 129 -15.10 13.65 1.16
CA ASN A 129 -15.58 12.76 2.20
C ASN A 129 -14.61 11.62 2.52
N ALA A 130 -13.42 11.61 1.94
CA ALA A 130 -12.35 10.67 2.24
C ALA A 130 -11.17 11.43 2.87
N ILE A 131 -10.74 11.00 4.06
CA ILE A 131 -9.59 11.58 4.77
C ILE A 131 -8.58 10.48 5.06
N PHE A 132 -7.30 10.77 4.83
CA PHE A 132 -6.21 9.83 4.98
C PHE A 132 -5.24 10.31 6.06
N TYR A 133 -4.91 9.39 6.97
CA TYR A 133 -3.90 9.57 8.00
C TYR A 133 -2.88 8.45 7.90
N THR A 134 -1.68 8.66 8.42
CA THR A 134 -0.88 7.52 8.87
C THR A 134 -1.52 6.88 10.12
N TRP A 135 -1.16 5.64 10.46
CA TRP A 135 -1.62 5.05 11.71
C TRP A 135 -1.19 5.87 12.92
N LYS A 136 0.07 6.32 12.92
CA LYS A 136 0.63 7.17 13.98
C LYS A 136 -0.18 8.44 14.21
N GLU A 137 -0.48 9.20 13.15
CA GLU A 137 -1.26 10.44 13.24
C GLU A 137 -2.67 10.19 13.77
N PHE A 138 -3.35 9.17 13.23
CA PHE A 138 -4.68 8.81 13.69
C PHE A 138 -4.67 8.36 15.16
N ALA A 139 -3.71 7.52 15.53
CA ALA A 139 -3.58 6.99 16.88
C ALA A 139 -3.30 8.11 17.89
N GLU A 140 -2.43 9.07 17.57
CA GLU A 140 -2.17 10.25 18.39
C GLU A 140 -3.43 11.10 18.58
N GLN A 141 -4.13 11.42 17.49
CA GLN A 141 -5.37 12.20 17.54
C GLN A 141 -6.44 11.51 18.40
N GLU A 142 -6.54 10.18 18.30
CA GLU A 142 -7.54 9.39 19.01
C GLU A 142 -7.04 8.86 20.37
N GLY A 143 -5.88 9.27 20.87
CA GLY A 143 -5.34 8.77 22.14
C GLY A 143 -5.21 7.24 22.19
N VAL A 144 -4.98 6.59 21.05
CA VAL A 144 -4.67 5.18 20.92
C VAL A 144 -3.15 5.03 20.95
N LYS A 145 -2.64 4.10 21.76
CA LYS A 145 -1.19 3.84 21.83
C LYS A 145 -0.74 3.08 20.60
N SER A 146 0.03 3.71 19.71
CA SER A 146 0.81 2.96 18.71
C SER A 146 1.88 2.12 19.41
N LEU A 147 2.02 0.86 18.99
CA LEU A 147 3.05 -0.05 19.47
C LEU A 147 4.30 -0.04 18.56
N GLY A 148 4.30 0.79 17.51
CA GLY A 148 5.41 0.93 16.58
C GLY A 148 5.44 -0.16 15.52
N LYS A 149 6.64 -0.58 15.14
CA LYS A 149 6.88 -1.52 14.04
C LYS A 149 6.54 -2.97 14.44
N ILE A 150 6.23 -3.79 13.44
CA ILE A 150 6.03 -5.25 13.60
C ILE A 150 7.11 -6.02 12.84
N ASP A 151 7.32 -7.28 13.20
CA ASP A 151 8.38 -8.10 12.62
C ASP A 151 8.18 -8.36 11.12
N GLU A 152 6.94 -8.60 10.69
CA GLU A 152 6.63 -8.94 9.29
C GLU A 152 5.51 -8.08 8.70
N SER A 153 5.71 -7.65 7.45
CA SER A 153 4.66 -6.99 6.67
C SER A 153 3.46 -7.94 6.48
N PRO A 154 2.20 -7.45 6.60
CA PRO A 154 1.02 -8.24 6.28
C PRO A 154 1.00 -8.79 4.87
N ILE A 155 1.65 -8.06 3.96
CA ILE A 155 1.90 -8.45 2.58
C ILE A 155 3.42 -8.34 2.40
N PRO A 156 4.17 -9.42 2.62
CA PRO A 156 5.62 -9.44 2.43
C PRO A 156 5.97 -9.50 0.94
N LEU A 157 7.27 -9.45 0.64
CA LEU A 157 7.81 -9.83 -0.67
C LEU A 157 7.39 -11.26 -1.03
N GLY A 158 7.34 -11.55 -2.32
CA GLY A 158 6.91 -12.83 -2.86
C GLY A 158 5.43 -12.86 -3.24
N TYR A 159 4.76 -11.71 -3.22
CA TYR A 159 3.35 -11.56 -3.62
C TYR A 159 3.09 -12.05 -5.05
N PHE A 160 4.11 -11.97 -5.90
CA PHE A 160 4.02 -12.26 -7.33
C PHE A 160 4.59 -13.63 -7.74
N LYS A 161 5.20 -14.40 -6.83
CA LYS A 161 5.87 -15.69 -7.11
C LYS A 161 5.00 -16.75 -7.76
N ASP A 162 3.71 -16.74 -7.44
CA ASP A 162 2.71 -17.67 -7.97
C ASP A 162 2.08 -17.18 -9.29
N THR A 163 2.45 -15.97 -9.75
CA THR A 163 1.79 -15.27 -10.85
C THR A 163 2.71 -15.12 -12.06
N PHE A 164 4.00 -14.90 -11.83
CA PHE A 164 5.01 -14.68 -12.87
C PHE A 164 6.19 -15.65 -12.72
N GLU A 165 6.88 -15.91 -13.82
CA GLU A 165 7.97 -16.89 -13.87
C GLU A 165 9.27 -16.29 -13.30
N LYS A 166 9.60 -15.07 -13.71
CA LYS A 166 10.80 -14.34 -13.26
C LYS A 166 10.41 -13.12 -12.44
N VAL A 167 10.41 -13.27 -11.12
CA VAL A 167 10.17 -12.19 -10.15
C VAL A 167 11.48 -11.84 -9.46
N LEU A 168 11.86 -10.57 -9.53
CA LEU A 168 12.91 -10.03 -8.66
C LEU A 168 12.25 -9.37 -7.44
N GLU A 169 12.63 -9.79 -6.25
CA GLU A 169 12.17 -9.20 -4.99
C GLU A 169 13.28 -8.34 -4.40
N VAL A 170 13.00 -7.05 -4.19
CA VAL A 170 13.96 -6.12 -3.58
C VAL A 170 13.27 -5.24 -2.54
N SER A 171 14.01 -4.91 -1.48
CA SER A 171 13.57 -3.95 -0.49
C SER A 171 14.74 -3.13 0.03
N SER A 172 14.47 -1.91 0.51
CA SER A 172 15.47 -0.86 0.81
C SER A 172 15.90 -0.07 -0.43
N GLU A 173 16.29 1.17 -0.17
CA GLU A 173 16.78 2.11 -1.17
C GLU A 173 18.00 1.57 -1.92
N ASP A 174 19.02 1.10 -1.19
CA ASP A 174 20.28 0.64 -1.76
C ASP A 174 20.09 -0.58 -2.67
N GLU A 175 19.28 -1.56 -2.23
CA GLU A 175 18.99 -2.76 -3.02
C GLU A 175 18.20 -2.41 -4.29
N ILE A 176 17.15 -1.58 -4.17
CA ILE A 176 16.37 -1.13 -5.33
C ILE A 176 17.27 -0.44 -6.36
N LEU A 177 18.13 0.49 -5.93
CA LEU A 177 19.01 1.22 -6.84
C LEU A 177 20.06 0.32 -7.49
N SER A 178 20.66 -0.59 -6.71
CA SER A 178 21.66 -1.56 -7.19
C SER A 178 21.08 -2.45 -8.29
N GLU A 179 19.98 -3.15 -7.99
CA GLU A 179 19.45 -4.16 -8.90
C GLU A 179 18.84 -3.53 -10.16
N ILE A 180 18.13 -2.40 -10.02
CA ILE A 180 17.59 -1.67 -11.18
C ILE A 180 18.71 -1.19 -12.11
N GLN A 181 19.86 -0.78 -11.57
CA GLN A 181 21.02 -0.41 -12.40
C GLN A 181 21.61 -1.62 -13.13
N LYS A 182 21.73 -2.79 -12.49
CA LYS A 182 22.21 -4.01 -13.14
C LYS A 182 21.30 -4.42 -14.31
N ILE A 183 19.98 -4.42 -14.08
CA ILE A 183 19.00 -4.75 -15.13
C ILE A 183 19.13 -3.75 -16.30
N ARG A 184 19.20 -2.44 -16.00
CA ARG A 184 19.33 -1.39 -17.02
C ARG A 184 20.60 -1.55 -17.86
N ASN A 185 21.70 -1.94 -17.23
CA ASN A 185 22.99 -2.11 -17.90
C ASN A 185 23.10 -3.46 -18.63
N GLY A 186 22.04 -4.29 -18.65
CA GLY A 186 22.06 -5.62 -19.27
C GLY A 186 22.96 -6.62 -18.56
N SER A 187 23.27 -6.37 -17.28
CA SER A 187 24.10 -7.26 -16.45
C SER A 187 23.31 -8.41 -15.85
N GLU A 188 21.98 -8.41 -16.00
CA GLU A 188 21.08 -9.46 -15.54
C GLU A 188 20.06 -9.84 -16.61
N ASP A 189 19.51 -11.05 -16.43
CA ASP A 189 18.39 -11.56 -17.21
C ASP A 189 17.15 -10.66 -17.10
N LYS A 190 16.32 -10.71 -18.14
CA LYS A 190 15.03 -10.05 -18.16
C LYS A 190 14.07 -10.68 -17.14
N TYR A 191 13.48 -9.86 -16.28
CA TYR A 191 12.44 -10.24 -15.32
C TYR A 191 11.04 -9.90 -15.88
N ASP A 192 10.02 -10.63 -15.44
CA ASP A 192 8.62 -10.26 -15.73
C ASP A 192 8.22 -9.04 -14.91
N ILE A 193 8.61 -9.04 -13.63
CA ILE A 193 8.30 -7.98 -12.67
C ILE A 193 9.38 -7.85 -11.61
N VAL A 194 9.65 -6.61 -11.21
CA VAL A 194 10.42 -6.29 -10.01
C VAL A 194 9.43 -5.89 -8.90
N GLU A 195 9.31 -6.74 -7.88
CA GLU A 195 8.58 -6.49 -6.64
C GLU A 195 9.43 -5.64 -5.70
N MET A 196 8.92 -4.48 -5.28
CA MET A 196 9.73 -3.47 -4.60
C MET A 196 9.04 -2.87 -3.37
N PHE A 197 9.80 -2.77 -2.28
CA PHE A 197 9.44 -1.95 -1.12
C PHE A 197 10.57 -1.00 -0.73
N TYR A 198 10.27 0.31 -0.68
CA TYR A 198 11.27 1.30 -0.25
C TYR A 198 11.79 1.04 1.17
N CYS A 199 10.89 0.67 2.09
CA CYS A 199 11.28 0.21 3.41
C CYS A 199 11.77 -1.24 3.34
N LYS A 200 12.90 -1.52 3.99
CA LYS A 200 13.43 -2.89 4.12
C LYS A 200 12.36 -3.83 4.68
N ASP A 201 12.20 -4.99 4.05
CA ASP A 201 11.25 -6.05 4.41
C ASP A 201 9.75 -5.67 4.35
N GLY A 202 9.41 -4.47 3.86
CA GLY A 202 8.03 -4.07 3.57
C GLY A 202 7.45 -2.98 4.48
N CYS A 203 6.12 -2.84 4.45
CA CYS A 203 5.40 -1.74 5.08
C CYS A 203 5.42 -1.76 6.62
N ASN A 204 5.82 -2.87 7.24
CA ASN A 204 6.04 -2.97 8.69
C ASN A 204 7.17 -2.06 9.19
N ASN A 205 8.01 -1.55 8.29
CA ASN A 205 9.06 -0.58 8.57
C ASN A 205 8.70 0.86 8.17
N GLY A 206 7.45 1.10 7.74
CA GLY A 206 6.97 2.42 7.35
C GLY A 206 7.07 3.46 8.46
N ASP A 207 7.21 4.72 8.06
CA ASP A 207 7.32 5.89 8.94
C ASP A 207 5.98 6.31 9.58
N GLY A 208 4.87 5.68 9.15
CA GLY A 208 3.51 6.00 9.56
C GLY A 208 2.93 5.07 10.63
N LEU A 209 3.75 4.21 11.24
CA LEU A 209 3.36 3.29 12.30
C LEU A 209 3.48 3.92 13.68
#